data_AF-A0A7X7U0Y3-F1
#
_entry.id   AF-A0A7X7U0Y3-F1
#
_cell.length_a   1.000
_cell.length_b   1.000
_cell.length_c   1.000
_cell.angle_alpha   90.00
_cell.angle_beta   90.00
_cell.angle_gamma   90.00
#
_symmetry.space_group_name_H-M   'P 1'
#
loop_
_entity.id
_entity.type
_entity.pdbx_description
1 polymer ?
#
loop_
_entity_poly.entity_id
_entity_poly.type
_entity_poly.pdbx_seq_one_letter_code
_entity_poly.pdbx_strand_id
1 'polypeptide(L)'
;MTTAAVEETDSLAATDEDEVEDVGLGREEQKRRFVFLRAKGYSYARIARELGVSKGTLTAWNTGLEEETARVRAMELEALQEEFFLLKEGRIRLIGEQLKAIQTEIGKRDLSKVNTDKLLELQLRYFEQLKGEYVETGQRTQTGPKLNSSDIRKELQGVLARYRAGEIGEHQAKLEQAVLESMLKAIEQTELAVKLERLEAAIQSRR
;
A
#
# COMPACT_ATOMS: atom_id res chain seq x y z
N MET A 1 22.93 -74.85 32.09
CA MET A 1 22.85 -75.82 30.97
C MET A 1 22.53 -75.01 29.73
N THR A 2 23.48 -74.82 28.79
CA THR A 2 23.62 -75.62 27.53
C THR A 2 22.34 -75.58 26.69
N THR A 3 22.30 -75.28 25.38
CA THR A 3 23.32 -75.06 24.29
C THR A 3 22.62 -74.32 23.12
N ALA A 4 23.22 -73.74 22.07
CA ALA A 4 24.62 -73.64 21.59
C ALA A 4 24.85 -72.37 20.69
N ALA A 5 26.06 -72.29 20.12
CA ALA A 5 26.54 -71.81 18.81
C ALA A 5 25.52 -71.40 17.70
N VAL A 6 25.85 -70.59 16.69
CA VAL A 6 27.06 -70.55 15.83
C VAL A 6 27.39 -69.12 15.35
N GLU A 7 28.63 -68.95 14.90
CA GLU A 7 29.28 -67.95 14.02
C GLU A 7 28.35 -67.24 12.98
N GLU A 8 28.69 -66.11 12.36
CA GLU A 8 29.98 -65.76 11.74
C GLU A 8 30.11 -64.24 11.45
N THR A 9 31.25 -63.84 10.89
CA THR A 9 31.71 -62.46 10.59
C THR A 9 30.84 -61.66 9.60
N ASP A 10 30.74 -60.34 9.78
CA ASP A 10 31.17 -59.40 8.72
C ASP A 10 31.61 -58.03 9.28
N SER A 11 32.51 -57.40 8.54
CA SER A 11 33.00 -56.04 8.69
C SER A 11 31.98 -54.99 8.23
N LEU A 12 31.91 -53.85 8.93
CA LEU A 12 31.29 -52.63 8.42
C LEU A 12 32.07 -51.42 8.92
N ALA A 13 33.01 -50.97 8.08
CA ALA A 13 33.48 -49.60 8.13
C ALA A 13 32.46 -48.73 7.38
N ALA A 14 31.80 -47.83 8.09
CA ALA A 14 31.01 -46.75 7.52
C ALA A 14 31.26 -45.51 8.37
N THR A 15 32.23 -44.72 7.94
CA THR A 15 32.26 -43.28 8.22
C THR A 15 31.05 -42.67 7.53
N ASP A 16 30.14 -42.07 8.29
CA ASP A 16 29.41 -40.90 7.82
C ASP A 16 29.70 -39.80 8.83
N GLU A 17 30.56 -38.89 8.41
CA GLU A 17 30.78 -37.63 9.08
C GLU A 17 29.48 -36.84 8.96
N ASP A 18 28.96 -36.29 10.06
CA ASP A 18 27.87 -35.31 10.01
C ASP A 18 28.41 -34.02 9.35
N GLU A 19 28.54 -34.05 8.02
CA GLU A 19 28.69 -32.87 7.19
C GLU A 19 27.40 -32.05 7.33
N VAL A 20 27.37 -31.22 8.35
CA VAL A 20 26.50 -30.05 8.39
C VAL A 20 26.97 -29.15 7.25
N GLU A 21 26.40 -29.35 6.07
CA GLU A 21 26.54 -28.47 4.92
C GLU A 21 26.00 -27.08 5.30
N ASP A 22 26.85 -26.25 5.93
CA ASP A 22 26.67 -24.81 6.01
C ASP A 22 26.87 -24.24 4.60
N VAL A 23 25.88 -24.45 3.73
CA VAL A 23 25.74 -23.78 2.44
C VAL A 23 25.39 -22.32 2.73
N GLY A 24 26.39 -21.58 3.23
CA GLY A 24 26.25 -20.24 3.75
C GLY A 24 25.54 -19.36 2.72
N LEU A 25 24.32 -18.94 3.06
CA LEU A 25 23.44 -18.17 2.19
C LEU A 25 24.23 -17.03 1.52
N GLY A 26 24.15 -16.93 0.20
CA GLY A 26 24.87 -15.88 -0.53
C GLY A 26 24.56 -14.49 0.05
N ARG A 27 25.55 -13.60 0.07
CA ARG A 27 25.45 -12.29 0.77
C ARG A 27 24.23 -11.45 0.37
N GLU A 28 23.78 -11.55 -0.87
CA GLU A 28 22.56 -10.88 -1.34
C GLU A 28 21.27 -11.57 -0.87
N GLU A 29 21.28 -12.90 -0.69
CA GLU A 29 20.15 -13.64 -0.11
C GLU A 29 20.01 -13.36 1.39
N GLN A 30 21.13 -13.25 2.13
CA GLN A 30 21.12 -12.80 3.52
C GLN A 30 20.50 -11.38 3.67
N LYS A 31 20.79 -10.47 2.73
CA LYS A 31 20.17 -9.13 2.70
C LYS A 31 18.66 -9.20 2.41
N ARG A 32 18.23 -9.99 1.41
CA ARG A 32 16.81 -10.20 1.08
C ARG A 32 16.05 -10.76 2.28
N ARG A 33 16.62 -11.76 2.95
CA ARG A 33 16.06 -12.36 4.15
C ARG A 33 16.05 -11.37 5.33
N PHE A 34 17.08 -10.55 5.49
CA PHE A 34 17.09 -9.45 6.46
C PHE A 34 15.94 -8.47 6.21
N VAL A 35 15.75 -7.99 4.98
CA VAL A 35 14.63 -7.09 4.59
C VAL A 35 13.28 -7.71 4.96
N PHE A 36 13.04 -8.97 4.57
CA PHE A 36 11.79 -9.68 4.87
C PHE A 36 11.53 -9.81 6.39
N LEU A 37 12.53 -10.25 7.16
CA LEU A 37 12.42 -10.40 8.61
C LEU A 37 12.26 -9.05 9.32
N ARG A 38 12.90 -8.00 8.80
CA ARG A 38 12.82 -6.64 9.34
C ARG A 38 11.48 -5.98 9.02
N ALA A 39 10.92 -6.21 7.83
CA ALA A 39 9.57 -5.78 7.45
C ALA A 39 8.50 -6.39 8.37
N LYS A 40 8.65 -7.67 8.75
CA LYS A 40 7.83 -8.37 9.76
C LYS A 40 8.07 -7.91 11.21
N GLY A 41 8.92 -6.90 11.42
CA GLY A 41 9.11 -6.25 12.72
C GLY A 41 10.07 -6.97 13.67
N TYR A 42 10.78 -8.02 13.24
CA TYR A 42 11.73 -8.73 14.10
C TYR A 42 12.92 -7.84 14.52
N SER A 43 13.46 -8.13 15.71
CA SER A 43 14.59 -7.39 16.29
C SER A 43 15.93 -7.87 15.73
N TYR A 44 16.93 -6.97 15.67
CA TYR A 44 18.28 -7.33 15.21
C TYR A 44 18.90 -8.52 15.96
N ALA A 45 18.58 -8.70 17.25
CA ALA A 45 19.09 -9.83 18.04
C ALA A 45 18.44 -11.19 17.68
N ARG A 46 17.24 -11.18 17.09
CA ARG A 46 16.62 -12.38 16.51
C ARG A 46 17.21 -12.64 15.12
N ILE A 47 17.27 -11.61 14.27
CA ILE A 47 17.75 -11.72 12.90
C ILE A 47 19.24 -12.10 12.84
N ALA A 48 20.07 -11.59 13.75
CA ALA A 48 21.50 -11.96 13.85
C ALA A 48 21.72 -13.46 14.10
N ARG A 49 20.84 -14.08 14.91
CA ARG A 49 20.88 -15.52 15.18
C ARG A 49 20.33 -16.34 14.02
N GLU A 50 19.33 -15.83 13.30
CA GLU A 50 18.73 -16.52 12.15
C GLU A 50 19.61 -16.47 10.89
N LEU A 51 20.43 -15.42 10.73
CA LEU A 51 21.31 -15.21 9.58
C LEU A 51 22.79 -15.47 9.84
N GLY A 52 23.20 -15.81 11.06
CA GLY A 52 24.61 -16.01 11.43
C GLY A 52 25.50 -14.77 11.38
N VAL A 53 24.93 -13.55 11.28
CA VAL A 53 25.68 -12.30 11.10
C VAL A 53 25.71 -11.40 12.33
N SER A 54 26.78 -10.62 12.48
CA SER A 54 26.92 -9.69 13.60
C SER A 54 25.84 -8.60 13.60
N LYS A 55 25.48 -8.10 14.80
CA LYS A 55 24.56 -6.97 14.95
C LYS A 55 25.05 -5.70 14.23
N GLY A 56 26.37 -5.49 14.16
CA GLY A 56 26.97 -4.37 13.42
C GLY A 56 26.75 -4.48 11.91
N THR A 57 26.84 -5.70 11.36
CA THR A 57 26.53 -6.00 9.96
C THR A 57 25.08 -5.64 9.63
N LEU A 58 24.14 -6.01 10.51
CA LEU A 58 22.71 -5.68 10.34
C LEU A 58 22.43 -4.19 10.42
N THR A 59 23.09 -3.45 11.31
CA THR A 59 22.95 -1.98 11.38
C THR A 59 23.45 -1.33 10.08
N ALA A 60 24.59 -1.77 9.55
CA ALA A 60 25.12 -1.27 8.28
C ALA A 60 24.20 -1.59 7.09
N TRP A 61 23.58 -2.78 7.07
CA TRP A 61 22.57 -3.14 6.08
C TRP A 61 21.29 -2.32 6.21
N ASN A 62 20.84 -2.02 7.44
CA ASN A 62 19.64 -1.20 7.65
C ASN A 62 19.76 0.17 6.97
N THR A 63 20.91 0.85 7.11
CA THR A 63 21.12 2.18 6.49
C THR A 63 21.01 2.16 4.96
N GLY A 64 21.32 1.04 4.31
CA GLY A 64 21.22 0.89 2.84
C GLY A 64 19.93 0.24 2.34
N LEU A 65 19.17 -0.42 3.22
CA LEU A 65 17.97 -1.21 2.88
C LEU A 65 16.71 -0.72 3.60
N GLU A 66 16.75 0.47 4.22
CA GLU A 66 15.61 1.06 4.94
C GLU A 66 14.43 1.33 4.01
N GLU A 67 14.67 1.93 2.84
CA GLU A 67 13.63 2.17 1.83
C GLU A 67 13.01 0.86 1.32
N GLU A 68 13.83 -0.16 1.08
CA GLU A 68 13.33 -1.47 0.62
C GLU A 68 12.54 -2.19 1.71
N THR A 69 13.01 -2.12 2.96
CA THR A 69 12.29 -2.63 4.13
C THR A 69 10.95 -1.91 4.33
N ALA A 70 10.92 -0.58 4.14
CA ALA A 70 9.70 0.20 4.18
C ALA A 70 8.73 -0.18 3.05
N ARG A 71 9.22 -0.39 1.82
CA ARG A 71 8.42 -0.86 0.68
C ARG A 71 7.81 -2.23 0.95
N VAL A 72 8.61 -3.22 1.36
CA VAL A 72 8.10 -4.58 1.67
C VAL A 72 7.11 -4.54 2.84
N ARG A 73 7.36 -3.72 3.86
CA ARG A 73 6.43 -3.53 4.98
C ARG A 73 5.12 -2.87 4.56
N ALA A 74 5.15 -1.93 3.61
CA ALA A 74 3.95 -1.34 3.04
C ALA A 74 3.14 -2.38 2.26
N MET A 75 3.79 -3.23 1.46
CA MET A 75 3.13 -4.33 0.72
C MET A 75 2.50 -5.38 1.66
N GLU A 76 3.20 -5.80 2.73
CA GLU A 76 2.64 -6.74 3.72
C GLU A 76 1.45 -6.10 4.49
N LEU A 77 1.49 -4.79 4.76
CA LEU A 77 0.38 -4.06 5.36
C LEU A 77 -0.81 -3.91 4.41
N GLU A 78 -0.55 -3.68 3.12
CA GLU A 78 -1.57 -3.60 2.07
C GLU A 78 -2.28 -4.95 1.88
N ALA A 79 -1.52 -6.05 1.82
CA ALA A 79 -2.07 -7.41 1.77
C ALA A 79 -2.92 -7.75 3.01
N LEU A 80 -2.48 -7.35 4.22
CA LEU A 80 -3.28 -7.50 5.44
C LEU A 80 -4.55 -6.63 5.40
N GLN A 81 -4.47 -5.41 4.85
CA GLN A 81 -5.65 -4.56 4.65
C GLN A 81 -6.60 -5.13 3.60
N GLU A 82 -6.11 -5.84 2.58
CA GLU A 82 -6.93 -6.55 1.61
C GLU A 82 -7.67 -7.72 2.26
N GLU A 83 -6.95 -8.58 3.02
CA GLU A 83 -7.50 -9.72 3.76
C GLU A 83 -8.67 -9.32 4.67
N PHE A 84 -8.52 -8.22 5.42
CA PHE A 84 -9.53 -7.71 6.34
C PHE A 84 -10.53 -6.73 5.70
N PHE A 85 -10.58 -6.65 4.36
CA PHE A 85 -11.47 -5.75 3.61
C PHE A 85 -11.34 -4.26 4.00
N LEU A 86 -10.20 -3.86 4.56
CA LEU A 86 -9.88 -2.49 4.97
C LEU A 86 -9.48 -1.60 3.79
N LEU A 87 -9.12 -2.17 2.63
CA LEU A 87 -8.98 -1.43 1.39
C LEU A 87 -10.35 -0.99 0.85
N LYS A 88 -10.39 0.11 0.08
CA LYS A 88 -11.63 0.66 -0.50
C LYS A 88 -12.39 -0.39 -1.33
N GLU A 89 -11.70 -1.16 -2.16
CA GLU A 89 -12.34 -2.23 -2.95
C GLU A 89 -12.97 -3.30 -2.05
N GLY A 90 -12.25 -3.74 -1.00
CA GLY A 90 -12.76 -4.70 -0.03
C GLY A 90 -14.04 -4.22 0.66
N ARG A 91 -14.07 -2.95 1.12
CA ARG A 91 -15.28 -2.35 1.70
C ARG A 91 -16.43 -2.27 0.69
N ILE A 92 -16.17 -1.85 -0.55
CA ILE A 92 -17.18 -1.80 -1.62
C ILE A 92 -17.76 -3.19 -1.89
N ARG A 93 -16.92 -4.23 -1.95
CA ARG A 93 -17.34 -5.62 -2.17
C ARG A 93 -18.23 -6.10 -1.02
N LEU A 94 -17.78 -5.92 0.22
CA LEU A 94 -18.52 -6.29 1.44
C LEU A 94 -19.89 -5.60 1.51
N ILE A 95 -19.94 -4.28 1.31
CA ILE A 95 -21.19 -3.51 1.34
C ILE A 95 -22.13 -3.93 0.21
N GLY A 96 -21.61 -4.15 -1.01
CA GLY A 96 -22.38 -4.60 -2.15
C GLY A 96 -23.00 -6.00 -1.98
N GLU A 97 -22.25 -6.94 -1.39
CA GLU A 97 -22.75 -8.28 -1.08
C GLU A 97 -23.90 -8.25 -0.05
N GLN A 98 -23.74 -7.48 1.04
CA GLN A 98 -24.79 -7.30 2.04
C GLN A 98 -26.05 -6.65 1.43
N LEU A 99 -25.87 -5.62 0.60
CA LEU A 99 -26.97 -4.93 -0.06
C LEU A 99 -27.73 -5.85 -1.04
N LYS A 100 -27.02 -6.72 -1.78
CA LYS A 100 -27.62 -7.74 -2.66
C LYS A 100 -28.40 -8.80 -1.88
N ALA A 101 -27.90 -9.22 -0.71
CA ALA A 101 -28.60 -10.16 0.17
C ALA A 101 -29.91 -9.54 0.71
N ILE A 102 -29.86 -8.29 1.18
CA ILE A 102 -31.05 -7.55 1.64
C ILE A 102 -32.08 -7.38 0.52
N GLN A 103 -31.66 -6.97 -0.68
CA GLN A 103 -32.56 -6.87 -1.85
C GLN A 103 -33.23 -8.21 -2.20
N THR A 104 -32.48 -9.31 -2.11
CA THR A 104 -32.97 -10.66 -2.39
C THR A 104 -34.04 -11.10 -1.38
N GLU A 105 -33.88 -10.75 -0.10
CA GLU A 105 -34.87 -11.04 0.94
C GLU A 105 -36.09 -10.12 0.90
N ILE A 106 -35.93 -8.86 0.49
CA ILE A 106 -37.04 -7.93 0.24
C ILE A 106 -37.88 -8.43 -0.95
N GLY A 107 -37.24 -8.81 -2.06
CA GLY A 107 -37.93 -9.27 -3.28
C GLY A 107 -38.73 -10.57 -3.15
N LYS A 108 -38.49 -11.36 -2.09
CA LYS A 108 -39.26 -12.59 -1.77
C LYS A 108 -40.52 -12.33 -0.95
N ARG A 109 -40.65 -11.15 -0.33
CA ARG A 109 -41.72 -10.85 0.65
C ARG A 109 -42.88 -10.12 -0.02
N ASP A 110 -44.10 -10.45 0.41
CA ASP A 110 -45.28 -9.64 0.08
C ASP A 110 -45.22 -8.33 0.87
N LEU A 111 -44.92 -7.24 0.16
CA LEU A 111 -44.79 -5.89 0.71
C LEU A 111 -46.15 -5.23 1.01
N SER A 112 -47.28 -5.85 0.66
CA SER A 112 -48.60 -5.22 0.74
C SER A 112 -49.14 -5.00 2.17
N LYS A 113 -48.55 -5.63 3.20
CA LYS A 113 -49.08 -5.59 4.59
C LYS A 113 -48.04 -5.46 5.72
N VAL A 114 -46.75 -5.28 5.45
CA VAL A 114 -45.71 -5.41 6.48
C VAL A 114 -44.90 -4.13 6.70
N ASN A 115 -44.75 -3.74 7.97
CA ASN A 115 -43.75 -2.77 8.40
C ASN A 115 -42.35 -3.34 8.11
N THR A 116 -41.80 -2.90 6.98
CA THR A 116 -40.53 -3.37 6.42
C THR A 116 -39.38 -2.42 6.80
N ASP A 117 -39.65 -1.47 7.71
CA ASP A 117 -38.78 -0.32 8.02
C ASP A 117 -37.35 -0.75 8.30
N LYS A 118 -37.12 -1.76 9.15
CA LYS A 118 -35.74 -2.20 9.49
C LYS A 118 -34.95 -2.77 8.30
N LEU A 119 -35.60 -3.41 7.32
CA LEU A 119 -34.92 -3.91 6.13
C LEU A 119 -34.66 -2.79 5.13
N LEU A 120 -35.61 -1.86 4.98
CA LEU A 120 -35.46 -0.66 4.16
C LEU A 120 -34.43 0.32 4.75
N GLU A 121 -34.37 0.46 6.07
CA GLU A 121 -33.39 1.23 6.83
C GLU A 121 -31.98 0.65 6.66
N LEU A 122 -31.82 -0.68 6.76
CA LEU A 122 -30.55 -1.34 6.48
C LEU A 122 -30.16 -1.18 5.00
N GLN A 123 -31.10 -1.36 4.07
CA GLN A 123 -30.85 -1.14 2.64
C GLN A 123 -30.39 0.29 2.37
N LEU A 124 -31.06 1.29 2.93
CA LEU A 124 -30.71 2.71 2.78
C LEU A 124 -29.34 3.00 3.41
N ARG A 125 -29.09 2.54 4.64
CA ARG A 125 -27.81 2.70 5.35
C ARG A 125 -26.64 2.11 4.57
N TYR A 126 -26.77 0.89 4.03
CA TYR A 126 -25.70 0.30 3.21
C TYR A 126 -25.56 0.98 1.85
N PHE A 127 -26.65 1.49 1.26
CA PHE A 127 -26.60 2.27 0.02
C PHE A 127 -25.90 3.62 0.21
N GLU A 128 -26.13 4.30 1.34
CA GLU A 128 -25.45 5.53 1.73
C GLU A 128 -23.95 5.28 1.99
N GLN A 129 -23.60 4.21 2.69
CA GLN A 129 -22.20 3.81 2.89
C GLN A 129 -21.51 3.49 1.55
N LEU A 130 -22.19 2.80 0.62
CA LEU A 130 -21.67 2.52 -0.71
C LEU A 130 -21.47 3.81 -1.53
N LYS A 131 -22.40 4.78 -1.44
CA LYS A 131 -22.24 6.11 -2.02
C LYS A 131 -21.10 6.92 -1.37
N GLY A 132 -20.84 6.75 -0.08
CA GLY A 132 -19.69 7.37 0.60
C GLY A 132 -18.35 6.78 0.18
N GLU A 133 -18.32 5.50 -0.21
CA GLU A 133 -17.12 4.85 -0.76
C GLU A 133 -16.94 5.06 -2.26
N TYR A 134 -18.00 5.44 -2.98
CA TYR A 134 -17.96 5.79 -4.40
C TYR A 134 -16.94 6.90 -4.64
N VAL A 135 -15.85 6.53 -5.31
CA VAL A 135 -14.93 7.47 -5.94
C VAL A 135 -15.30 7.49 -7.40
N GLU A 136 -15.56 8.68 -7.94
CA GLU A 136 -15.80 8.85 -9.36
C GLU A 136 -14.55 8.40 -10.12
N THR A 137 -14.67 7.29 -10.86
CA THR A 137 -13.58 6.71 -11.66
C THR A 137 -13.37 7.48 -12.96
N GLY A 138 -13.44 8.81 -12.89
CA GLY A 138 -12.80 9.66 -13.88
C GLY A 138 -11.29 9.41 -13.83
N GLN A 139 -10.64 9.56 -14.98
CA GLN A 139 -9.20 9.32 -15.10
C GLN A 139 -8.43 10.17 -14.08
N ARG A 140 -7.83 9.53 -13.07
CA ARG A 140 -6.82 10.17 -12.24
C ARG A 140 -5.64 10.50 -13.14
N THR A 141 -5.46 11.77 -13.45
CA THR A 141 -4.26 12.23 -14.14
C THR A 141 -3.05 11.88 -13.28
N GLN A 142 -2.10 11.16 -13.88
CA GLN A 142 -0.88 10.72 -13.21
C GLN A 142 0.00 11.95 -12.98
N THR A 143 -0.20 12.64 -11.86
CA THR A 143 0.48 13.89 -11.54
C THR A 143 1.93 13.62 -11.14
N GLY A 144 2.83 13.75 -12.13
CA GLY A 144 4.27 13.67 -11.92
C GLY A 144 4.79 14.78 -10.99
N PRO A 145 5.88 14.55 -10.25
CA PRO A 145 6.31 15.38 -9.11
C PRO A 145 6.86 16.79 -9.43
N LYS A 146 6.67 17.30 -10.65
CA LYS A 146 7.07 18.65 -11.08
C LYS A 146 6.05 19.25 -12.06
N LEU A 147 4.90 19.67 -11.55
CA LEU A 147 3.95 20.48 -12.30
C LEU A 147 4.40 21.94 -12.29
N ASN A 148 4.37 22.59 -13.46
CA ASN A 148 4.50 24.06 -13.55
C ASN A 148 3.11 24.71 -13.70
N SER A 149 3.07 26.04 -13.67
CA SER A 149 1.85 26.85 -13.81
C SER A 149 1.04 26.55 -15.08
N SER A 150 1.66 26.04 -16.15
CA SER A 150 1.00 25.63 -17.39
C SER A 150 0.34 24.26 -17.28
N ASP A 151 0.98 23.31 -16.59
CA ASP A 151 0.45 21.96 -16.42
C ASP A 151 -0.74 21.95 -15.47
N ILE A 152 -0.70 22.73 -14.38
CA ILE A 152 -1.87 22.89 -13.48
C ILE A 152 -3.08 23.50 -14.22
N ARG A 153 -2.86 24.39 -15.20
CA ARG A 153 -3.96 24.89 -16.05
C ARG A 153 -4.57 23.80 -16.94
N LYS A 154 -3.77 22.84 -17.43
CA LYS A 154 -4.30 21.67 -18.17
C LYS A 154 -5.10 20.77 -17.24
N GLU A 155 -4.62 20.55 -16.01
CA GLU A 155 -5.34 19.77 -15.00
C GLU A 155 -6.70 20.41 -14.65
N LEU A 156 -6.74 21.73 -14.42
CA LEU A 156 -7.99 22.48 -14.20
C LEU A 156 -8.96 22.36 -15.40
N GLN A 157 -8.45 22.38 -16.64
CA GLN A 157 -9.27 22.13 -17.83
C GLN A 157 -9.78 20.67 -17.87
N GLY A 158 -8.99 19.70 -17.43
CA GLY A 158 -9.37 18.30 -17.28
C GLY A 158 -10.48 18.09 -16.23
N VAL A 159 -10.38 18.75 -15.06
CA VAL A 159 -11.45 18.77 -14.04
C VAL A 159 -12.74 19.35 -14.63
N LEU A 160 -12.66 20.50 -15.32
CA LEU A 160 -13.83 21.13 -15.95
C LEU A 160 -14.45 20.25 -17.05
N ALA A 161 -13.64 19.54 -17.83
CA ALA A 161 -14.11 18.61 -18.85
C ALA A 161 -14.84 17.40 -18.23
N ARG A 162 -14.26 16.76 -17.21
CA ARG A 162 -14.89 15.65 -16.47
C ARG A 162 -16.20 16.09 -15.81
N TYR A 163 -16.25 17.29 -15.22
CA TYR A 163 -17.47 17.82 -14.62
C TYR A 163 -18.58 18.06 -15.68
N ARG A 164 -18.23 18.63 -16.83
CA ARG A 164 -19.17 18.82 -17.96
C ARG A 164 -19.65 17.50 -18.58
N ALA A 165 -18.82 16.46 -18.56
CA ALA A 165 -19.18 15.13 -19.01
C ALA A 165 -20.06 14.36 -18.00
N GLY A 166 -20.24 14.88 -16.77
CA GLY A 166 -20.90 14.15 -15.69
C GLY A 166 -20.07 13.00 -15.12
N GLU A 167 -18.78 12.92 -15.47
CA GLU A 167 -17.84 11.94 -14.93
C GLU A 167 -17.43 12.27 -13.49
N ILE A 168 -17.49 13.56 -13.10
CA ILE A 168 -17.35 13.99 -11.71
C ILE A 168 -18.50 14.91 -11.27
N GLY A 169 -18.86 14.83 -9.99
CA GLY A 169 -19.89 15.62 -9.34
C GLY A 169 -19.39 16.94 -8.78
N GLU A 170 -20.31 17.83 -8.44
CA GLU A 170 -20.01 19.22 -8.02
C GLU A 170 -19.07 19.29 -6.81
N HIS A 171 -19.25 18.40 -5.83
CA HIS A 171 -18.40 18.35 -4.64
C HIS A 171 -16.96 17.95 -4.98
N GLN A 172 -16.78 16.91 -5.80
CA GLN A 172 -15.45 16.45 -6.20
C GLN A 172 -14.76 17.49 -7.11
N ALA A 173 -15.49 18.10 -8.06
CA ALA A 173 -14.98 19.17 -8.91
C ALA A 173 -14.47 20.37 -8.09
N LYS A 174 -15.21 20.80 -7.06
CA LYS A 174 -14.78 21.88 -6.15
C LYS A 174 -13.53 21.53 -5.34
N LEU A 175 -13.41 20.29 -4.86
CA LEU A 175 -12.23 19.83 -4.13
C LEU A 175 -10.99 19.77 -5.04
N GLU A 176 -11.11 19.16 -6.22
CA GLU A 176 -10.01 19.08 -7.19
C GLU A 176 -9.58 20.49 -7.66
N GLN A 177 -10.53 21.38 -7.93
CA GLN A 177 -10.26 22.79 -8.25
C GLN A 177 -9.51 23.50 -7.12
N ALA A 178 -9.98 23.41 -5.87
CA ALA A 178 -9.37 24.12 -4.74
C ALA A 178 -7.92 23.68 -4.47
N VAL A 179 -7.63 22.38 -4.62
CA VAL A 179 -6.25 21.85 -4.51
C VAL A 179 -5.38 22.42 -5.63
N LEU A 180 -5.82 22.35 -6.89
CA LEU A 180 -5.07 22.85 -8.03
C LEU A 180 -4.83 24.37 -7.97
N GLU A 181 -5.82 25.16 -7.54
CA GLU A 181 -5.68 26.61 -7.32
C GLU A 181 -4.66 26.93 -6.22
N SER A 182 -4.66 26.16 -5.12
CA SER A 182 -3.67 26.33 -4.04
C SER A 182 -2.24 26.04 -4.51
N MET A 183 -2.06 25.02 -5.35
CA MET A 183 -0.77 24.65 -5.95
C MET A 183 -0.31 25.70 -6.98
N LEU A 184 -1.21 26.18 -7.84
CA LEU A 184 -0.91 27.26 -8.80
C LEU A 184 -0.43 28.51 -8.08
N LYS A 185 -1.15 28.94 -7.04
CA LYS A 185 -0.80 30.10 -6.23
C LYS A 185 0.57 29.97 -5.57
N ALA A 186 0.93 28.79 -5.06
CA ALA A 186 2.24 28.54 -4.48
C ALA A 186 3.38 28.63 -5.52
N ILE A 187 3.17 28.09 -6.72
CA ILE A 187 4.15 28.18 -7.82
C ILE A 187 4.27 29.63 -8.31
N GLU A 188 3.17 30.34 -8.51
CA GLU A 188 3.20 31.76 -8.91
C GLU A 188 3.89 32.63 -7.85
N GLN A 189 3.69 32.37 -6.55
CA GLN A 189 4.41 33.05 -5.47
C GLN A 189 5.92 32.80 -5.51
N THR A 190 6.36 31.55 -5.73
CA THR A 190 7.80 31.23 -5.84
C THR A 190 8.43 31.81 -7.11
N GLU A 191 7.74 31.76 -8.24
CA GLU A 191 8.17 32.44 -9.47
C GLU A 191 8.29 33.96 -9.30
N LEU A 192 7.35 34.59 -8.59
CA LEU A 192 7.38 36.03 -8.32
C LEU A 192 8.53 36.42 -7.38
N ALA A 193 8.78 35.64 -6.32
CA ALA A 193 9.93 35.85 -5.42
C ALA A 193 11.26 35.84 -6.19
N VAL A 194 11.49 34.81 -7.03
CA VAL A 194 12.71 34.72 -7.87
C VAL A 194 12.81 35.88 -8.87
N LYS A 195 11.69 36.40 -9.39
CA LYS A 195 11.69 37.57 -10.28
C LYS A 195 12.03 38.86 -9.51
N LEU A 196 11.57 39.01 -8.26
CA LEU A 196 11.91 40.15 -7.40
C LEU A 196 13.39 40.15 -7.02
N GLU A 197 13.94 39.05 -6.54
CA GLU A 197 15.38 38.92 -6.20
C GLU A 197 16.28 39.31 -7.40
N ARG A 198 15.92 38.88 -8.61
CA ARG A 198 16.64 39.24 -9.83
C ARG A 198 16.57 40.73 -10.16
N LEU A 199 15.43 41.37 -9.92
CA LEU A 199 15.28 42.82 -10.10
C LEU A 199 16.06 43.60 -9.05
N GLU A 200 16.03 43.17 -7.79
CA GLU A 200 16.82 43.77 -6.71
C GLU A 200 18.32 43.70 -7.00
N ALA A 201 18.83 42.53 -7.42
CA ALA A 201 20.23 42.36 -7.83
C ALA A 201 20.59 43.25 -9.05
N ALA A 202 19.69 43.38 -10.02
CA ALA A 202 19.89 44.24 -11.21
C ALA A 202 19.84 45.75 -10.89
N ILE A 203 19.16 46.14 -9.81
CA ILE A 203 19.13 47.52 -9.30
C ILE A 203 20.37 47.81 -8.45
N GLN A 204 20.76 46.89 -7.56
CA GLN A 204 21.96 47.03 -6.74
C GLN A 204 23.24 47.09 -7.57
N SER A 205 23.33 46.34 -8.68
CA SER A 205 24.49 46.39 -9.59
C SER A 205 24.56 47.62 -10.50
N ARG A 206 23.57 48.54 -10.43
CA ARG A 206 23.57 49.84 -11.14
C ARG A 206 23.81 51.04 -10.21
N ARG A 207 24.15 50.80 -8.95
CA ARG A 207 24.30 51.83 -7.91
C ARG A 207 25.73 51.89 -7.38
#